data_AF-A0A352DU42-F1
#
_entry.id   AF-A0A352DU42-F1
#
_cell.length_a   1.000
_cell.length_b   1.000
_cell.length_c   1.000
_cell.angle_alpha   90.00
_cell.angle_beta   90.00
_cell.angle_gamma   90.00
#
_symmetry.space_group_name_H-M   'P 1'
#
loop_
_entity.id
_entity.type
_entity.pdbx_description
1 polymer ?
#
loop_
_entity_poly.entity_id
_entity_poly.type
_entity_poly.pdbx_seq_one_letter_code
_entity_poly.pdbx_strand_id
1 'polypeptide(L)'
;MPTPPDDILLNKAAIIERCIRRIREEAAAAPEFDSFTHLDALTLNIERACQASIDMAMHVVADRHLGVPQSMAEGFTLLARAGVIDANLSASLQGMVGFRNVAIHQYEQLDLSVLRWIVDAGYRDWIRLGELLGVSIRP
;
A
#
# COMPACT_ATOMS: atom_id res chain seq x y z
N MET A 1 -25.86 -17.10 7.06
CA MET A 1 -25.80 -16.58 5.68
C MET A 1 -24.35 -16.21 5.43
N PRO A 2 -23.68 -16.69 4.37
CA PRO A 2 -22.34 -16.17 4.05
C PRO A 2 -22.50 -14.66 3.84
N THR A 3 -21.72 -13.87 4.56
CA THR A 3 -21.65 -12.42 4.34
C THR A 3 -21.26 -12.20 2.87
N PRO A 4 -21.97 -11.35 2.13
CA PRO A 4 -21.61 -11.05 0.76
C PRO A 4 -20.15 -10.55 0.71
N PRO A 5 -19.43 -10.82 -0.39
CA PRO A 5 -18.07 -10.32 -0.55
C PRO A 5 -18.02 -8.81 -0.31
N ASP A 6 -16.99 -8.37 0.41
CA ASP A 6 -16.81 -6.96 0.71
C ASP A 6 -16.37 -6.21 -0.55
N ASP A 7 -17.34 -5.64 -1.27
CA ASP A 7 -17.13 -4.94 -2.53
C ASP A 7 -16.11 -3.80 -2.41
N ILE A 8 -16.00 -3.18 -1.23
CA ILE A 8 -15.03 -2.12 -0.97
C ILE A 8 -13.63 -2.72 -0.97
N LEU A 9 -13.40 -3.79 -0.19
CA LEU A 9 -12.10 -4.46 -0.14
C LEU A 9 -11.71 -5.04 -1.50
N LEU A 10 -12.65 -5.64 -2.24
CA LEU A 10 -12.39 -6.17 -3.58
C LEU A 10 -11.99 -5.07 -4.58
N ASN A 11 -12.68 -3.94 -4.57
CA ASN A 11 -12.35 -2.82 -5.44
C ASN A 11 -10.95 -2.26 -5.12
N LYS A 12 -10.63 -2.09 -3.82
CA LYS A 12 -9.30 -1.62 -3.41
C LYS A 12 -8.20 -2.62 -3.75
N ALA A 13 -8.44 -3.92 -3.57
CA ALA A 13 -7.51 -4.97 -4.01
C ALA A 13 -7.24 -4.91 -5.52
N ALA A 14 -8.28 -4.70 -6.35
CA ALA A 14 -8.12 -4.56 -7.80
C ALA A 14 -7.36 -3.28 -8.21
N ILE A 15 -7.46 -2.19 -7.44
CA ILE A 15 -6.63 -1.00 -7.63
C ILE A 15 -5.17 -1.32 -7.32
N ILE A 16 -4.90 -1.95 -6.18
CA ILE A 16 -3.54 -2.31 -5.77
C ILE A 16 -2.90 -3.25 -6.78
N GLU A 17 -3.63 -4.27 -7.26
CA GLU A 17 -3.14 -5.22 -8.27
C GLU A 17 -2.64 -4.50 -9.53
N ARG A 18 -3.45 -3.57 -10.06
CA ARG A 18 -3.06 -2.77 -11.24
C ARG A 18 -1.86 -1.88 -10.95
N CYS A 19 -1.80 -1.29 -9.76
CA CYS A 19 -0.67 -0.46 -9.36
C CYS A 19 0.62 -1.27 -9.29
N ILE A 20 0.61 -2.47 -8.70
CA ILE A 20 1.80 -3.34 -8.62
C ILE A 20 2.27 -3.74 -10.02
N ARG A 21 1.35 -4.10 -10.94
CA ARG A 21 1.71 -4.37 -12.34
C ARG A 21 2.43 -3.19 -12.98
N ARG A 22 1.87 -1.98 -12.85
CA ARG A 22 2.48 -0.76 -13.39
C ARG A 22 3.83 -0.47 -12.74
N ILE A 23 3.97 -0.58 -11.42
CA ILE A 23 5.25 -0.39 -10.72
C ILE A 23 6.33 -1.29 -11.32
N ARG A 24 6.01 -2.57 -11.57
CA ARG A 24 6.95 -3.54 -12.16
C ARG A 24 7.28 -3.22 -13.62
N GLU A 25 6.28 -2.81 -14.41
CA GLU A 25 6.48 -2.40 -15.81
C GLU A 25 7.39 -1.17 -15.91
N GLU A 26 7.14 -0.13 -15.11
CA GLU A 26 7.96 1.09 -15.11
C GLU A 26 9.38 0.82 -14.62
N ALA A 27 9.54 0.03 -13.56
CA ALA A 27 10.86 -0.34 -13.06
C ALA A 27 11.67 -1.19 -14.07
N ALA A 28 11.00 -2.04 -14.84
CA ALA A 28 11.66 -2.80 -15.92
C ALA A 28 12.03 -1.91 -17.11
N ALA A 29 11.23 -0.87 -17.40
CA ALA A 29 11.50 0.07 -18.48
C ALA A 29 12.66 1.04 -18.17
N ALA A 30 12.84 1.40 -16.90
CA ALA A 30 13.96 2.24 -16.43
C ALA A 30 14.59 1.69 -15.13
N PRO A 31 15.42 0.64 -15.19
CA PRO A 31 15.99 -0.03 -14.00
C PRO A 31 16.90 0.84 -13.14
N GLU A 32 17.53 1.85 -13.76
CA GLU A 32 18.41 2.82 -13.11
C GLU A 32 17.66 4.05 -12.56
N PHE A 33 16.34 4.13 -12.79
CA PHE A 33 15.51 5.28 -12.42
C PHE A 33 16.01 6.62 -12.99
N ASP A 34 16.57 6.60 -14.20
CA ASP A 34 17.18 7.73 -14.90
C ASP A 34 16.20 8.50 -15.82
N SER A 35 14.99 7.95 -16.04
CA SER A 35 13.92 8.60 -16.78
C SER A 35 12.88 9.18 -15.83
N PHE A 36 12.76 10.51 -15.80
CA PHE A 36 11.74 11.21 -15.01
C PHE A 36 10.32 10.73 -15.33
N THR A 37 10.01 10.43 -16.59
CA THR A 37 8.68 9.93 -16.96
C THR A 37 8.36 8.59 -16.31
N HIS A 38 9.31 7.64 -16.33
CA HIS A 38 9.13 6.34 -15.68
C HIS A 38 9.13 6.46 -14.16
N LEU A 39 9.96 7.34 -13.60
CA LEU A 39 10.04 7.61 -12.17
C LEU A 39 8.73 8.23 -11.63
N ASP A 40 8.16 9.20 -12.34
CA ASP A 40 6.88 9.83 -12.00
C ASP A 40 5.74 8.81 -12.05
N ALA A 41 5.69 7.99 -13.11
CA ALA A 41 4.70 6.94 -13.26
C ALA A 41 4.82 5.88 -12.15
N LEU A 42 6.04 5.47 -11.80
CA LEU A 42 6.32 4.53 -10.72
C LEU A 42 5.85 5.10 -9.36
N THR A 43 6.25 6.34 -9.06
CA THR A 43 5.88 7.04 -7.82
C THR A 43 4.37 7.18 -7.68
N LEU A 44 3.69 7.61 -8.76
CA LEU A 44 2.23 7.73 -8.79
C LEU A 44 1.52 6.40 -8.49
N ASN A 45 2.01 5.28 -9.02
CA ASN A 45 1.39 3.98 -8.76
C ASN A 45 1.67 3.48 -7.32
N ILE A 46 2.83 3.80 -6.74
CA ILE A 46 3.10 3.56 -5.31
C ILE A 46 2.12 4.35 -4.44
N GLU A 47 1.94 5.64 -4.71
CA GLU A 47 1.00 6.47 -3.95
C GLU A 47 -0.44 5.94 -4.01
N ARG A 48 -0.89 5.51 -5.20
CA ARG A 48 -2.22 4.92 -5.39
C ARG A 48 -2.38 3.61 -4.62
N ALA A 49 -1.38 2.73 -4.64
CA ALA A 49 -1.38 1.50 -3.86
C ALA A 49 -1.40 1.78 -2.35
N CYS A 50 -0.59 2.73 -1.87
CA CYS A 50 -0.61 3.20 -0.49
C CYS A 50 -2.01 3.70 -0.10
N GLN A 51 -2.61 4.61 -0.88
CA GLN A 51 -3.94 5.13 -0.58
C GLN A 51 -5.00 4.03 -0.55
N ALA A 52 -4.99 3.10 -1.51
CA ALA A 52 -5.91 1.99 -1.52
C ALA A 52 -5.74 1.08 -0.29
N SER A 53 -4.50 0.84 0.16
CA SER A 53 -4.22 0.07 1.37
C SER A 53 -4.68 0.77 2.66
N ILE A 54 -4.56 2.11 2.72
CA ILE A 54 -5.12 2.92 3.81
C ILE A 54 -6.64 2.79 3.83
N ASP A 55 -7.29 2.94 2.67
CA ASP A 55 -8.75 2.84 2.57
C ASP A 55 -9.25 1.46 3.03
N MET A 56 -8.54 0.38 2.70
CA MET A 56 -8.85 -0.97 3.20
C MET A 56 -8.74 -1.03 4.73
N ALA A 57 -7.68 -0.47 5.31
CA ALA A 57 -7.50 -0.47 6.76
C ALA A 57 -8.58 0.34 7.47
N MET A 58 -8.92 1.53 6.95
CA MET A 58 -9.97 2.40 7.50
C MET A 58 -11.34 1.73 7.45
N HIS A 59 -11.65 1.08 6.32
CA HIS A 59 -12.89 0.34 6.16
C HIS A 59 -13.03 -0.76 7.20
N VAL A 60 -11.99 -1.58 7.40
CA VAL A 60 -12.00 -2.68 8.38
C VAL A 60 -12.03 -2.15 9.83
N VAL A 61 -11.34 -1.05 10.12
CA VAL A 61 -11.39 -0.39 11.43
C VAL A 61 -12.80 0.09 11.75
N ALA A 62 -13.49 0.68 10.79
CA ALA A 62 -14.86 1.14 10.94
C ALA A 62 -15.84 -0.03 11.10
N ASP A 63 -15.77 -1.02 10.21
CA ASP A 63 -16.63 -2.22 10.22
C ASP A 63 -16.53 -2.98 11.55
N ARG A 64 -15.30 -3.16 12.05
CA ARG A 64 -15.03 -3.90 13.30
C ARG A 64 -15.02 -3.02 14.55
N HIS A 65 -15.34 -1.73 14.44
CA HIS A 65 -15.39 -0.78 15.57
C HIS A 65 -14.10 -0.73 16.39
N LEU A 66 -12.93 -0.75 15.73
CA LEU A 66 -11.62 -0.86 16.40
C LEU A 66 -11.11 0.46 17.01
N GLY A 67 -11.87 1.54 16.85
CA GLY A 67 -11.53 2.88 17.33
C GLY A 67 -11.56 3.93 16.23
N VAL A 68 -11.17 5.17 16.56
CA VAL A 68 -11.12 6.30 15.61
C VAL A 68 -9.65 6.63 15.32
N PRO A 69 -9.13 6.30 14.13
CA PRO A 69 -7.76 6.62 13.76
C PRO A 69 -7.59 8.13 13.62
N GLN A 70 -6.54 8.67 14.23
CA GLN A 70 -6.15 10.08 14.20
C GLN A 70 -5.22 10.42 13.02
N SER A 71 -4.75 9.40 12.31
CA SER A 71 -3.92 9.56 11.10
C SER A 71 -4.13 8.39 10.14
N MET A 72 -3.71 8.57 8.87
CA MET A 72 -3.77 7.50 7.86
C MET A 72 -2.98 6.26 8.28
N ALA A 73 -1.82 6.44 8.90
CA ALA A 73 -0.95 5.35 9.37
C ALA A 73 -1.56 4.60 10.58
N GLU A 74 -2.33 5.28 11.42
CA GLU A 74 -2.90 4.69 12.64
C GLU A 74 -3.93 3.58 12.34
N GLY A 75 -4.55 3.59 11.16
CA GLY A 75 -5.42 2.48 10.72
C GLY A 75 -4.70 1.13 10.82
N PHE A 76 -3.45 1.03 10.38
CA PHE A 76 -2.64 -0.19 10.48
C PHE A 76 -2.27 -0.54 11.93
N THR A 77 -2.08 0.47 12.79
CA THR A 77 -1.84 0.23 14.22
C THR A 77 -3.07 -0.38 14.89
N LEU A 78 -4.27 0.11 14.56
CA LEU A 78 -5.52 -0.43 15.10
C LEU A 78 -5.77 -1.87 14.62
N LEU A 79 -5.50 -2.17 13.34
CA LEU A 79 -5.56 -3.54 12.83
C LEU A 79 -4.59 -4.49 13.57
N ALA A 80 -3.38 -4.05 13.85
CA ALA A 80 -2.39 -4.85 14.57
C ALA A 80 -2.80 -5.10 16.03
N ARG A 81 -3.30 -4.06 16.72
CA ARG A 81 -3.83 -4.19 18.09
C ARG A 81 -5.00 -5.16 18.16
N ALA A 82 -5.83 -5.22 17.12
CA ALA A 82 -6.94 -6.17 17.00
C ALA A 82 -6.52 -7.58 16.53
N GLY A 83 -5.23 -7.82 16.29
CA GLY A 83 -4.71 -9.11 15.83
C GLY A 83 -5.05 -9.46 14.38
N VAL A 84 -5.50 -8.50 13.58
CA VAL A 84 -5.85 -8.70 12.16
C VAL A 84 -4.59 -8.82 11.30
N ILE A 85 -3.57 -8.03 11.62
CA ILE A 85 -2.23 -8.09 11.01
C ILE A 85 -1.17 -8.17 12.10
N ASP A 86 0.03 -8.65 11.78
CA ASP A 86 1.14 -8.63 12.74
C ASP A 86 1.81 -7.25 12.84
N ALA A 87 2.59 -7.05 13.90
CA ALA A 87 3.26 -5.78 14.17
C ALA A 87 4.30 -5.40 13.09
N ASN A 88 4.93 -6.38 12.46
CA ASN A 88 5.94 -6.15 11.43
C ASN A 88 5.29 -5.61 10.15
N LEU A 89 4.18 -6.23 9.72
CA LEU A 89 3.40 -5.77 8.57
C LEU A 89 2.82 -4.39 8.83
N SER A 90 2.31 -4.14 10.04
CA SER A 90 1.82 -2.82 10.44
C SER A 90 2.92 -1.75 10.36
N ALA A 91 4.10 -2.01 10.91
CA ALA A 91 5.22 -1.08 10.84
C ALA A 91 5.66 -0.80 9.39
N SER A 92 5.73 -1.83 8.56
CA SER A 92 6.10 -1.71 7.15
C SER A 92 5.10 -0.86 6.35
N LEU A 93 3.79 -1.13 6.48
CA LEU A 93 2.73 -0.34 5.84
C LEU A 93 2.72 1.12 6.31
N GLN A 94 2.95 1.36 7.61
CA GLN A 94 3.10 2.73 8.14
C GLN A 94 4.33 3.44 7.54
N GLY A 95 5.45 2.74 7.38
CA GLY A 95 6.65 3.25 6.71
C GLY A 95 6.38 3.67 5.27
N MET A 96 5.63 2.86 4.51
CA MET A 96 5.23 3.19 3.13
C MET A 96 4.31 4.42 3.05
N VAL A 97 3.45 4.64 4.05
CA VAL A 97 2.66 5.88 4.16
C VAL A 97 3.54 7.08 4.47
N GLY A 98 4.53 6.91 5.36
CA GLY A 98 5.53 7.95 5.64
C GLY A 98 6.33 8.33 4.40
N PHE A 99 6.72 7.35 3.58
CA PHE A 99 7.43 7.59 2.32
C PHE A 99 6.63 8.45 1.34
N ARG A 100 5.32 8.21 1.19
CA ARG A 100 4.44 9.08 0.38
C ARG A 100 4.56 10.55 0.77
N ASN A 101 4.63 10.85 2.07
CA ASN A 101 4.73 12.24 2.53
C ASN A 101 6.10 12.87 2.23
N VAL A 102 7.16 12.08 2.07
CA VAL A 102 8.50 12.56 1.69
C VAL A 102 8.61 12.72 0.17
N ALA A 103 8.11 11.73 -0.59
CA ALA A 103 8.17 11.72 -2.05
C ALA A 103 7.43 12.90 -2.70
N ILE A 104 6.29 13.31 -2.12
CA ILE A 104 5.47 14.42 -2.63
C ILE A 104 6.13 15.80 -2.38
N HIS A 105 6.97 15.93 -1.36
CA HIS A 105 7.48 17.23 -0.90
C HIS A 105 8.96 17.51 -1.24
N GLN A 106 9.77 16.50 -1.56
CA GLN A 106 11.22 16.66 -1.75
C GLN A 106 11.76 15.86 -2.96
N TYR A 107 11.24 16.13 -4.16
CA TYR A 107 11.68 15.47 -5.41
C TYR A 107 13.22 15.49 -5.62
N GLU A 108 13.93 16.50 -5.13
CA GLU A 108 15.39 16.61 -5.26
C GLU A 108 16.19 15.70 -4.31
N GLN A 109 15.55 15.07 -3.31
CA GLN A 109 16.16 14.13 -2.36
C GLN A 109 15.37 12.82 -2.28
N LEU A 110 14.72 12.43 -3.38
CA LEU A 110 14.00 11.17 -3.43
C LEU A 110 14.98 10.03 -3.13
N ASP A 111 14.79 9.36 -1.99
CA ASP A 111 15.62 8.22 -1.64
C ASP A 111 15.27 7.04 -2.55
N LEU A 112 16.01 6.93 -3.66
CA LEU A 112 15.86 5.87 -4.65
C LEU A 112 15.99 4.47 -4.02
N SER A 113 16.63 4.35 -2.85
CA SER A 113 16.71 3.08 -2.14
C SER A 113 15.35 2.62 -1.64
N VAL A 114 14.46 3.54 -1.24
CA VAL A 114 13.10 3.20 -0.80
C VAL A 114 12.25 2.77 -1.99
N LEU A 115 12.34 3.48 -3.12
CA LEU A 115 11.66 3.06 -4.35
C LEU A 115 12.10 1.66 -4.77
N ARG A 116 13.41 1.41 -4.77
CA ARG A 116 13.97 0.10 -5.11
C ARG A 116 13.46 -0.99 -4.16
N TRP A 117 13.44 -0.71 -2.86
CA TRP A 117 12.89 -1.64 -1.88
C TRP A 117 11.40 -1.92 -2.11
N ILE A 118 10.57 -0.91 -2.45
CA ILE A 118 9.14 -1.11 -2.75
C ILE A 118 8.96 -2.01 -3.97
N VAL A 119 9.74 -1.78 -5.03
CA VAL A 119 9.73 -2.59 -6.27
C VAL A 119 10.14 -4.03 -6.00
N ASP A 120 11.18 -4.25 -5.21
CA ASP A 120 11.79 -5.57 -5.01
C ASP A 120 11.06 -6.43 -3.96
N ALA A 121 10.53 -5.78 -2.92
CA ALA A 121 9.99 -6.46 -1.74
C ALA A 121 8.72 -5.82 -1.17
N GLY A 122 8.66 -4.49 -1.06
CA GLY A 122 7.59 -3.81 -0.32
C GLY A 122 6.18 -4.06 -0.86
N TYR A 123 6.03 -4.25 -2.17
CA TYR A 123 4.72 -4.58 -2.75
C TYR A 123 4.09 -5.87 -2.21
N ARG A 124 4.89 -6.81 -1.68
CA ARG A 124 4.40 -8.06 -1.09
C ARG A 124 3.61 -7.82 0.18
N ASP A 125 3.88 -6.73 0.89
CA ASP A 125 3.13 -6.38 2.09
C ASP A 125 1.69 -5.99 1.76
N TRP A 126 1.44 -5.38 0.60
CA TRP A 126 0.07 -5.14 0.14
C TRP A 126 -0.66 -6.44 -0.20
N ILE A 127 0.02 -7.40 -0.83
CA ILE A 127 -0.56 -8.73 -1.12
C ILE A 127 -0.94 -9.41 0.20
N ARG A 128 -0.02 -9.42 1.16
CA ARG A 128 -0.23 -10.01 2.49
C ARG A 128 -1.36 -9.33 3.26
N LEU A 129 -1.46 -7.99 3.18
CA LEU A 129 -2.59 -7.24 3.73
C LEU A 129 -3.91 -7.73 3.11
N GLY A 130 -3.98 -7.84 1.79
CA GLY A 130 -5.15 -8.36 1.09
C GLY A 130 -5.58 -9.73 1.61
N GLU A 131 -4.64 -10.67 1.68
CA GLU A 131 -4.89 -12.04 2.17
C GLU A 131 -5.46 -12.06 3.59
N LEU A 132 -4.87 -11.27 4.50
CA LEU A 132 -5.32 -11.15 5.89
C LEU A 132 -6.69 -10.48 6.02
N LEU A 133 -7.06 -9.65 5.04
CA LEU A 133 -8.37 -9.01 4.95
C LEU A 133 -9.40 -9.84 4.15
N GLY A 134 -9.02 -11.04 3.67
CA GLY A 134 -9.91 -11.97 2.99
C GLY A 134 -10.09 -11.72 1.48
N VAL A 135 -9.21 -10.94 0.86
CA VAL A 135 -9.22 -10.67 -0.59
C VAL A 135 -7.90 -11.07 -1.24
N SER A 136 -7.90 -11.42 -2.52
CA SER A 136 -6.68 -11.77 -3.26
C SER A 136 -6.19 -10.62 -4.13
N ILE A 137 -4.88 -10.38 -4.14
CA ILE A 137 -4.20 -9.45 -5.05
C ILE A 137 -3.19 -10.28 -5.86
N ARG A 138 -3.37 -10.39 -7.18
CA ARG A 138 -2.58 -11.28 -8.04
C ARG A 138 -1.95 -10.50 -9.21
N PRO A 139 -0.88 -9.73 -8.93
CA PRO A 139 -0.27 -8.82 -9.89
C PRO A 139 0.53 -9.53 -10.98
#